data_AF-A0AAE6VTU5-F1
#
_entry.id   AF-A0AAE6VTU5-F1
#
_cell.length_a   1.000
_cell.length_b   1.000
_cell.length_c   1.000
_cell.angle_alpha   90.00
_cell.angle_beta   90.00
_cell.angle_gamma   90.00
#
_symmetry.space_group_name_H-M   'P 1'
#
loop_
_entity.id
_entity.type
_entity.pdbx_description
1 polymer ?
#
loop_
_entity_poly.entity_id
_entity_poly.type
_entity_poly.pdbx_seq_one_letter_code
_entity_poly.pdbx_strand_id
1 'polypeptide(L)'
;MLIIKKGIQFAVVTLIAIMLNGCVTIEPEKPVIVNGYAGYAEKIALPQGCKINIALIDFNTPGAIISQKNFDIARAPVPFKFTLPAELVKSGVDYGVVAMITYQGNAIFQTYDKFRVISNGQFTTQVLMKRVK
;
A
#
# COMPACT_ATOMS: atom_id res chain seq x y z
N MET A 1 -36.81 46.31 -33.97
CA MET A 1 -35.38 45.92 -33.98
C MET A 1 -34.79 45.63 -32.59
N LEU A 2 -35.44 45.99 -31.47
CA LEU A 2 -34.93 45.75 -30.11
C LEU A 2 -35.17 44.31 -29.59
N ILE A 3 -36.24 43.64 -30.03
CA ILE A 3 -36.63 42.29 -29.60
C ILE A 3 -35.69 41.21 -30.17
N ILE A 4 -35.22 41.38 -31.42
CA ILE A 4 -34.31 40.43 -32.09
C ILE A 4 -32.93 40.40 -31.40
N LYS A 5 -32.43 41.56 -30.92
CA LYS A 5 -31.14 41.65 -30.17
C LYS A 5 -31.17 40.93 -28.83
N LYS A 6 -32.30 40.99 -28.09
CA LYS A 6 -32.47 40.29 -26.80
C LYS A 6 -32.56 38.76 -26.98
N GLY A 7 -33.21 38.29 -28.04
CA GLY A 7 -33.29 36.86 -28.35
C GLY A 7 -31.93 36.23 -28.68
N ILE A 8 -31.09 36.94 -29.42
CA ILE A 8 -29.72 36.48 -29.75
C ILE A 8 -28.84 36.46 -28.48
N GLN A 9 -28.95 37.46 -27.60
CA GLN A 9 -28.21 37.46 -26.33
C GLN A 9 -28.65 36.31 -25.40
N PHE A 10 -29.96 36.02 -25.32
CA PHE A 10 -30.46 34.88 -24.54
C PHE A 10 -29.96 33.55 -25.11
N ALA A 11 -30.00 33.38 -26.43
CA ALA A 11 -29.54 32.16 -27.09
C ALA A 11 -28.04 31.90 -26.87
N VAL A 12 -27.20 32.93 -26.90
CA VAL A 12 -25.75 32.80 -26.64
C VAL A 12 -25.47 32.41 -25.18
N VAL A 13 -26.19 33.00 -24.22
CA VAL A 13 -26.03 32.66 -22.79
C VAL A 13 -26.48 31.23 -22.52
N THR A 14 -27.60 30.78 -23.12
CA THR A 14 -28.07 29.40 -22.98
C THR A 14 -27.10 28.40 -23.62
N LEU A 15 -26.51 28.74 -24.77
CA LEU A 15 -25.51 27.88 -25.44
C LEU A 15 -24.24 27.72 -24.59
N ILE A 16 -23.74 28.80 -23.98
CA ILE A 16 -22.59 28.75 -23.08
C ILE A 16 -22.91 27.96 -21.83
N ALA A 17 -24.09 28.13 -21.23
CA ALA A 17 -24.51 27.39 -20.03
C ALA A 17 -24.61 25.88 -20.27
N ILE A 18 -24.97 25.43 -21.47
CA ILE A 18 -25.00 24.00 -21.83
C ILE A 18 -23.56 23.44 -21.90
N MET A 19 -22.59 24.23 -22.37
CA MET A 19 -21.19 23.80 -22.49
C MET A 19 -20.43 23.70 -21.16
N LEU A 20 -20.98 24.21 -20.05
CA LEU A 20 -20.38 24.05 -18.71
C LEU A 20 -20.82 22.77 -17.98
N ASN A 21 -21.72 21.95 -18.55
CA ASN A 21 -22.14 20.66 -17.97
C ASN A 21 -21.24 19.49 -18.39
N GLY A 22 -19.93 19.72 -18.51
CA GLY A 22 -18.97 18.63 -18.68
C GLY A 22 -18.78 17.90 -17.35
N CYS A 23 -19.37 16.71 -17.19
CA CYS A 23 -18.97 15.81 -16.12
C CYS A 23 -17.52 15.37 -16.36
N VAL A 24 -16.58 16.02 -15.69
CA VAL A 24 -15.19 15.54 -15.64
C VAL A 24 -15.20 14.24 -14.85
N THR A 25 -15.17 13.12 -15.57
CA THR A 25 -15.03 11.79 -14.96
C THR A 25 -13.54 11.55 -14.77
N ILE A 26 -13.03 11.88 -13.58
CA ILE A 26 -11.67 11.50 -13.18
C ILE A 26 -11.73 10.02 -12.80
N GLU A 27 -11.28 9.14 -13.69
CA GLU A 27 -11.15 7.73 -13.35
C GLU A 27 -10.01 7.60 -12.33
N PRO A 28 -10.29 7.11 -11.10
CA PRO A 28 -9.26 7.01 -10.08
C PRO A 28 -8.22 5.96 -10.49
N GLU A 29 -6.95 6.29 -10.28
CA GLU A 29 -5.86 5.39 -10.59
C GLU A 29 -5.97 4.10 -9.77
N LYS A 30 -5.74 2.95 -10.41
CA LYS A 30 -5.93 1.64 -9.77
C LYS A 30 -4.95 1.47 -8.61
N PRO A 31 -5.40 0.98 -7.44
CA PRO A 31 -4.52 0.80 -6.30
C PRO A 31 -3.49 -0.31 -6.55
N VAL A 32 -2.31 -0.15 -5.99
CA VAL A 32 -1.26 -1.16 -6.01
C VAL A 32 -1.46 -2.14 -4.88
N ILE A 33 -1.51 -3.44 -5.20
CA ILE A 33 -1.72 -4.52 -4.22
C ILE A 33 -0.40 -5.26 -4.03
N VAL A 34 0.05 -5.37 -2.78
CA VAL A 34 1.20 -6.21 -2.41
C VAL A 34 0.72 -7.29 -1.44
N ASN A 35 1.00 -8.56 -1.70
CA ASN A 35 0.57 -9.66 -0.84
C ASN A 35 1.68 -10.67 -0.59
N GLY A 36 1.44 -11.63 0.30
CA GLY A 36 2.44 -12.63 0.61
C GLY A 36 2.20 -13.38 1.90
N TYR A 37 3.25 -14.04 2.35
CA TYR A 37 3.32 -14.77 3.60
C TYR A 37 4.55 -14.34 4.38
N ALA A 38 4.43 -14.15 5.69
CA ALA A 38 5.56 -13.87 6.58
C ALA A 38 5.72 -15.03 7.57
N GLY A 39 6.92 -15.59 7.67
CA GLY A 39 7.20 -16.72 8.55
C GLY A 39 8.68 -16.93 8.82
N TYR A 40 9.00 -18.07 9.40
CA TYR A 40 10.36 -18.49 9.75
C TYR A 40 10.53 -19.98 9.41
N ALA A 41 11.77 -20.45 9.24
CA ALA A 41 12.04 -21.81 8.77
C ALA A 41 12.12 -22.85 9.91
N GLU A 42 12.43 -22.39 11.12
CA GLU A 42 12.60 -23.24 12.29
C GLU A 42 11.28 -23.94 12.65
N LYS A 43 11.35 -25.24 12.95
CA LYS A 43 10.17 -26.02 13.38
C LYS A 43 9.94 -25.85 14.89
N ILE A 44 9.61 -24.64 15.30
CA ILE A 44 9.28 -24.31 16.70
C ILE A 44 7.88 -23.72 16.81
N ALA A 45 7.20 -24.04 17.92
CA ALA A 45 5.95 -23.38 18.27
C ALA A 45 6.22 -21.96 18.79
N LEU A 46 5.34 -21.03 18.48
CA LEU A 46 5.35 -19.71 19.09
C LEU A 46 4.74 -19.77 20.49
N PRO A 47 5.33 -19.08 21.49
CA PRO A 47 4.67 -18.84 22.76
C PRO A 47 3.32 -18.12 22.57
N GLN A 48 2.36 -18.37 23.46
CA GLN A 48 1.09 -17.65 23.46
C GLN A 48 1.32 -16.16 23.76
N GLY A 49 0.68 -15.28 23.00
CA GLY A 49 0.84 -13.82 23.15
C GLY A 49 1.94 -13.21 22.28
N CYS A 50 2.42 -13.93 21.26
CA CYS A 50 3.27 -13.34 20.23
C CYS A 50 2.50 -12.34 19.37
N LYS A 51 3.18 -11.25 19.00
CA LYS A 51 2.69 -10.23 18.05
C LYS A 51 3.60 -10.20 16.84
N ILE A 52 3.02 -10.11 15.65
CA ILE A 52 3.78 -9.87 14.42
C ILE A 52 3.51 -8.46 13.91
N ASN A 53 4.59 -7.77 13.52
CA ASN A 53 4.55 -6.58 12.69
C ASN A 53 5.02 -6.99 11.28
N ILE A 54 4.25 -6.64 10.26
CA ILE A 54 4.65 -6.77 8.86
C ILE A 54 4.56 -5.36 8.26
N ALA A 55 5.67 -4.88 7.68
CA ALA A 55 5.76 -3.54 7.14
C ALA A 55 6.25 -3.55 5.69
N LEU A 56 5.57 -2.80 4.84
CA LEU A 56 6.09 -2.36 3.55
C LEU A 56 6.89 -1.07 3.79
N ILE A 57 8.16 -1.07 3.38
CA ILE A 57 9.12 0.00 3.63
C ILE A 57 9.80 0.46 2.35
N ASP A 58 10.39 1.65 2.42
CA ASP A 58 11.34 2.16 1.44
C ASP A 58 12.78 1.85 1.92
N PHE A 59 13.53 1.04 1.17
CA PHE A 59 14.93 0.72 1.51
C PHE A 59 15.91 1.87 1.26
N ASN A 60 15.52 2.90 0.49
CA ASN A 60 16.35 4.07 0.24
C ASN A 60 16.32 5.04 1.43
N THR A 61 15.23 5.04 2.20
CA THR A 61 15.00 5.98 3.32
C THR A 61 14.93 5.23 4.64
N PRO A 62 15.96 5.33 5.52
CA PRO A 62 15.98 4.62 6.79
C PRO A 62 14.74 4.90 7.65
N GLY A 63 14.04 3.84 8.07
CA GLY A 63 12.86 3.94 8.93
C GLY A 63 11.57 4.37 8.23
N ALA A 64 11.57 4.61 6.91
CA ALA A 64 10.37 4.98 6.18
C ALA A 64 9.41 3.79 6.01
N ILE A 65 8.31 3.82 6.75
CA ILE A 65 7.22 2.84 6.65
C ILE A 65 6.15 3.41 5.72
N ILE A 66 5.86 2.69 4.64
CA ILE A 66 4.80 3.02 3.67
C ILE A 66 3.45 2.53 4.18
N SER A 67 3.42 1.30 4.70
CA SER A 67 2.23 0.70 5.30
C SER A 67 2.64 -0.43 6.23
N GLN A 68 1.89 -0.68 7.29
CA GLN A 68 2.17 -1.77 8.23
C GLN A 68 0.91 -2.45 8.74
N LYS A 69 1.05 -3.68 9.20
CA LYS A 69 0.02 -4.44 9.90
C LYS A 69 0.59 -5.07 11.16
N ASN A 70 -0.19 -4.99 12.23
CA ASN A 70 0.14 -5.55 13.53
C ASN A 70 -1.02 -6.41 14.01
N PHE A 71 -0.74 -7.63 14.45
CA PHE A 71 -1.76 -8.52 15.01
C PHE A 71 -1.13 -9.62 15.88
N ASP A 72 -1.93 -10.15 16.80
CA ASP A 72 -1.55 -11.29 17.64
C ASP A 72 -1.53 -12.58 16.79
N ILE A 73 -0.57 -13.45 17.04
CA ILE A 73 -0.41 -14.71 16.32
C ILE A 73 -0.10 -15.88 17.25
N ALA A 74 -0.67 -17.02 16.91
CA ALA A 74 -0.35 -18.31 17.53
C ALA A 74 0.51 -19.20 16.61
N ARG A 75 0.55 -18.89 15.30
CA ARG A 75 1.23 -19.70 14.28
C ARG A 75 1.78 -18.84 13.15
N ALA A 76 2.82 -19.34 12.50
CA ALA A 76 3.36 -18.84 11.24
C ALA A 76 3.40 -20.00 10.21
N PRO A 77 3.41 -19.73 8.89
CA PRO A 77 3.43 -18.41 8.26
C PRO A 77 2.09 -17.69 8.34
N VAL A 78 2.12 -16.35 8.27
CA VAL A 78 0.93 -15.51 8.29
C VAL A 78 0.73 -14.83 6.93
N PRO A 79 -0.45 -14.96 6.30
CA PRO A 79 -0.75 -14.20 5.10
C PRO A 79 -0.87 -12.70 5.38
N PHE A 80 -0.47 -11.88 4.40
CA PHE A 80 -0.69 -10.43 4.43
C PHE A 80 -1.11 -9.90 3.06
N LYS A 81 -1.78 -8.74 3.08
CA LYS A 81 -2.14 -7.95 1.90
C LYS A 81 -2.12 -6.47 2.24
N PHE A 82 -1.35 -5.69 1.49
CA PHE A 82 -1.39 -4.23 1.46
C PHE A 82 -2.16 -3.76 0.22
N THR A 83 -2.87 -2.65 0.36
CA THR A 83 -3.54 -1.97 -0.75
C THR A 83 -3.14 -0.51 -0.63
N LEU A 84 -2.37 -0.05 -1.61
CA LEU A 84 -1.76 1.27 -1.62
C LEU A 84 -2.48 2.13 -2.67
N PRO A 85 -2.83 3.38 -2.34
CA PRO A 85 -3.09 4.38 -3.36
C PRO A 85 -1.91 4.48 -4.34
N ALA A 86 -2.19 4.60 -5.65
CA ALA A 86 -1.15 4.64 -6.67
C ALA A 86 -0.14 5.78 -6.46
N GLU A 87 -0.62 6.93 -5.94
CA GLU A 87 0.17 8.10 -5.57
C GLU A 87 1.28 7.85 -4.52
N LEU A 88 1.17 6.79 -3.71
CA LEU A 88 2.22 6.41 -2.75
C LEU A 88 3.37 5.63 -3.40
N VAL A 89 3.16 5.14 -4.63
CA VAL A 89 4.14 4.37 -5.38
C VAL A 89 4.89 5.30 -6.33
N LYS A 90 6.16 5.57 -6.01
CA LYS A 90 7.04 6.48 -6.75
C LYS A 90 8.08 5.69 -7.53
N SER A 91 8.40 6.19 -8.73
CA SER A 91 9.52 5.66 -9.51
C SER A 91 10.86 5.86 -8.78
N GLY A 92 11.76 4.89 -8.87
CA GLY A 92 13.11 4.97 -8.30
C GLY A 92 13.21 4.64 -6.80
N VAL A 93 12.11 4.26 -6.16
CA VAL A 93 12.09 3.81 -4.76
C VAL A 93 12.29 2.29 -4.68
N ASP A 94 13.21 1.81 -3.83
CA ASP A 94 13.44 0.38 -3.60
C ASP A 94 12.50 -0.12 -2.49
N TYR A 95 11.28 -0.52 -2.87
CA TYR A 95 10.30 -1.03 -1.92
C TYR A 95 10.59 -2.46 -1.48
N GLY A 96 10.29 -2.76 -0.21
CA GLY A 96 10.38 -4.12 0.30
C GLY A 96 9.50 -4.38 1.49
N VAL A 97 9.28 -5.67 1.79
CA VAL A 97 8.52 -6.09 2.96
C VAL A 97 9.49 -6.64 4.02
N VAL A 98 9.32 -6.19 5.26
CA VAL A 98 10.01 -6.72 6.43
C VAL A 98 8.97 -7.19 7.46
N ALA A 99 9.37 -8.12 8.31
CA ALA A 99 8.54 -8.60 9.39
C ALA A 99 9.35 -8.81 10.67
N MET A 100 8.67 -8.70 11.80
CA MET A 100 9.22 -8.96 13.13
C MET A 100 8.15 -9.61 13.99
N ILE A 101 8.51 -10.68 14.71
CA ILE A 101 7.69 -11.27 15.76
C ILE A 101 8.28 -10.88 17.10
N THR A 102 7.41 -10.41 18.00
CA THR A 102 7.75 -10.05 19.38
C THR A 102 6.99 -10.92 20.37
N TYR A 103 7.62 -11.21 21.50
CA TYR A 103 7.02 -11.86 22.66
C TYR A 103 7.36 -11.06 23.91
N GLN A 104 6.35 -10.66 24.68
CA GLN A 104 6.50 -9.79 25.85
C GLN A 104 7.32 -8.51 25.57
N GLY A 105 7.14 -7.93 24.38
CA GLY A 105 7.85 -6.73 23.94
C GLY A 105 9.25 -6.96 23.36
N ASN A 106 9.80 -8.18 23.44
CA ASN A 106 11.12 -8.51 22.91
C ASN A 106 11.02 -9.13 21.52
N ALA A 107 11.84 -8.69 20.57
CA ALA A 107 11.94 -9.30 19.26
C ALA A 107 12.53 -10.71 19.38
N ILE A 108 11.82 -11.72 18.86
CA ILE A 108 12.27 -13.12 18.85
C ILE A 108 12.56 -13.62 17.43
N PHE A 109 11.93 -13.01 16.42
CA PHE A 109 12.22 -13.23 15.01
C PHE A 109 12.19 -11.90 14.26
N GLN A 110 13.10 -11.72 13.31
CA GLN A 110 13.09 -10.55 12.44
C GLN A 110 13.66 -10.85 11.04
N THR A 111 13.27 -10.03 10.08
CA THR A 111 13.84 -10.04 8.73
C THR A 111 15.26 -9.45 8.73
N TYR A 112 16.18 -10.13 8.03
CA TYR A 112 17.54 -9.61 7.76
C TYR A 112 17.81 -9.44 6.26
N ASP A 113 17.07 -10.15 5.41
CA ASP A 113 17.23 -10.14 3.95
C ASP A 113 16.24 -9.15 3.31
N LYS A 114 16.54 -8.64 2.12
CA LYS A 114 15.66 -7.69 1.41
C LYS A 114 14.62 -8.42 0.56
N PHE A 115 13.38 -8.48 1.04
CA PHE A 115 12.24 -9.02 0.27
C PHE A 115 11.61 -7.91 -0.59
N ARG A 116 12.20 -7.66 -1.76
CA ARG A 116 11.78 -6.59 -2.67
C ARG A 116 10.43 -6.87 -3.32
N VAL A 117 9.65 -5.81 -3.47
CA VAL A 117 8.36 -5.78 -4.16
C VAL A 117 8.23 -4.46 -4.90
N ILE A 118 7.33 -4.35 -5.88
CA ILE A 118 7.05 -3.16 -6.70
C ILE A 118 8.25 -2.77 -7.59
N SER A 119 9.39 -2.41 -7.01
CA SER A 119 10.62 -1.98 -7.70
C SER A 119 11.21 -3.05 -8.61
N ASN A 120 10.99 -4.33 -8.29
CA ASN A 120 11.42 -5.49 -9.07
C ASN A 120 10.31 -6.06 -9.99
N GLY A 121 9.18 -5.35 -10.12
CA GLY A 121 8.01 -5.82 -10.89
C GLY A 121 7.23 -6.96 -10.23
N GLN A 122 7.59 -7.38 -9.01
CA GLN A 122 6.88 -8.42 -8.26
C GLN A 122 5.98 -7.79 -7.19
N PHE A 123 4.74 -8.27 -7.10
CA PHE A 123 3.74 -7.78 -6.13
C PHE A 123 3.41 -8.83 -5.06
N THR A 124 4.05 -9.99 -5.11
CA THR A 124 3.88 -11.08 -4.17
C THR A 124 5.24 -11.49 -3.62
N THR A 125 5.36 -11.72 -2.31
CA THR A 125 6.62 -12.16 -1.71
C THR A 125 6.43 -13.12 -0.53
N GLN A 126 7.45 -13.92 -0.24
CA GLN A 126 7.52 -14.77 0.95
C GLN A 126 8.61 -14.24 1.87
N VAL A 127 8.20 -13.57 2.94
CA VAL A 127 9.10 -12.94 3.90
C VAL A 127 9.58 -13.98 4.91
N LEU A 128 10.88 -14.26 4.88
CA LEU A 128 11.52 -15.15 5.83
C LEU A 128 12.22 -14.35 6.93
N MET A 129 11.87 -14.63 8.18
CA MET A 129 12.52 -14.12 9.38
C MET A 129 13.53 -15.12 9.91
N LYS A 130 14.54 -14.63 10.63
CA LYS A 130 15.50 -15.45 11.38
C LYS A 130 15.36 -15.13 12.86
N ARG A 131 15.66 -16.10 13.72
CA ARG A 131 15.67 -15.88 15.17
C ARG A 131 16.64 -14.76 15.54
N VAL A 132 16.22 -13.88 16.44
CA VAL A 132 17.10 -12.86 17.04
C VAL A 132 18.13 -13.56 17.93
N LYS A 133 19.40 -13.22 17.76
CA LYS A 133 20.51 -13.75 18.57
C LYS A 133 20.74 -12.91 19.82
#